data_AF-A0A0Q5AZA7-F1
#
_entry.id   AF-A0A0Q5AZA7-F1
#
_cell.length_a   1.000
_cell.length_b   1.000
_cell.length_c   1.000
_cell.angle_alpha   90.00
_cell.angle_beta   90.00
_cell.angle_gamma   90.00
#
_symmetry.space_group_name_H-M   'P 1'
#
loop_
_entity.id
_entity.type
_entity.pdbx_description
1 polymer ?
#
loop_
_entity_poly.entity_id
_entity_poly.type
_entity_poly.pdbx_seq_one_letter_code
_entity_poly.pdbx_strand_id
1 'polypeptide(L)'
;MLWSVVVVLAVLLLLLLQVLIHQRRRRLRRELLAQGRRVRGRVIADDPGARAGRLLVAYRLENGEERRALKTPQRRGDAWMAGEPVVVVYDPRRPTDAERLVVGFGRTKTTWFTARPIRTR
;
A
#
# COMPACT_ATOMS: atom_id res chain seq x y z
N MET A 1 0.78 22.68 38.87
CA MET A 1 0.67 23.55 37.68
C MET A 1 1.67 23.20 36.58
N LEU A 2 2.96 22.97 36.85
CA LEU A 2 3.96 22.62 35.82
C LEU A 2 3.64 21.32 35.03
N TRP A 3 3.17 20.28 35.72
CA TRP A 3 2.87 18.97 35.11
C TRP A 3 1.77 19.02 34.06
N SER A 4 0.71 19.80 34.29
CA SER A 4 -0.39 19.96 33.34
C SER A 4 0.09 20.61 32.04
N VAL A 5 1.00 21.60 32.13
CA VAL A 5 1.59 22.27 30.97
C VAL A 5 2.45 21.31 30.15
N VAL A 6 3.26 20.48 30.81
CA VAL A 6 4.10 19.48 30.15
C VAL A 6 3.25 18.43 29.42
N VAL A 7 2.18 17.95 30.04
CA VAL A 7 1.26 16.98 29.41
C VAL A 7 0.56 17.59 28.18
N VAL A 8 0.08 18.83 28.29
CA VAL A 8 -0.57 19.52 27.16
C VAL A 8 0.40 19.71 26.00
N LEU A 9 1.65 20.11 26.27
CA LEU A 9 2.68 20.25 25.23
C LEU A 9 3.02 18.90 24.58
N ALA A 10 3.13 17.82 25.35
CA ALA A 10 3.40 16.49 24.81
C ALA A 10 2.26 16.00 23.88
N VAL A 11 1.01 16.22 24.26
CA VAL A 11 -0.16 15.88 23.43
C VAL A 11 -0.19 16.73 22.16
N LEU A 12 0.05 18.04 22.25
CA LEU A 12 0.16 18.92 21.09
C LEU A 12 1.25 18.45 20.13
N LEU A 13 2.44 18.11 20.64
CA LEU A 13 3.54 17.62 19.82
C LEU A 13 3.18 16.31 19.11
N LEU A 14 2.54 15.36 19.81
CA LEU A 14 2.08 14.10 19.24
C LEU A 14 1.04 14.32 18.13
N LEU A 15 0.08 15.22 18.34
CA LEU A 15 -0.91 15.58 17.33
C LEU A 15 -0.25 16.19 16.09
N LEU A 16 0.69 17.12 16.30
CA LEU A 16 1.41 17.79 15.21
C LEU A 16 2.25 16.78 14.40
N LEU A 17 2.90 15.83 15.09
CA LEU A 17 3.63 14.74 14.46
C LEU A 17 2.71 13.82 13.63
N GLN A 18 1.54 13.46 14.18
CA GLN A 18 0.54 12.66 13.45
C GLN A 18 0.04 13.38 12.19
N VAL A 19 -0.22 14.69 12.30
CA VAL A 19 -0.64 15.51 11.15
C VAL A 19 0.45 15.54 10.08
N LEU A 20 1.71 15.77 10.45
CA LEU A 20 2.84 15.78 9.51
C LEU A 20 3.01 14.43 8.80
N ILE A 21 2.94 13.32 9.54
CA ILE A 21 3.01 11.96 8.98
C ILE A 21 1.85 11.73 8.00
N HIS A 22 0.64 12.15 8.36
CA HIS A 22 -0.54 11.99 7.51
C HIS A 22 -0.45 12.83 6.23
N GLN A 23 0.00 14.08 6.34
CA GLN A 23 0.23 14.95 5.20
C GLN A 23 1.29 14.39 4.25
N ARG A 24 2.42 13.90 4.80
CA ARG A 24 3.48 13.24 4.01
C ARG A 24 2.93 12.05 3.24
N ARG A 25 2.18 11.17 3.91
CA ARG A 25 1.55 9.99 3.28
C ARG A 25 0.55 10.39 2.19
N ARG A 26 -0.26 11.43 2.42
CA ARG A 26 -1.20 11.94 1.41
C ARG A 26 -0.49 12.51 0.18
N ARG A 27 0.59 13.27 0.37
CA ARG A 27 1.40 13.82 -0.73
C ARG A 27 2.01 12.69 -1.56
N LEU A 28 2.71 11.76 -0.92
CA LEU A 28 3.30 10.58 -1.59
C LEU A 28 2.26 9.79 -2.38
N ARG A 29 1.06 9.59 -1.81
CA ARG A 29 -0.01 8.85 -2.49
C ARG A 29 -0.56 9.62 -3.71
N ARG A 30 -0.71 10.94 -3.62
CA ARG A 30 -1.13 11.77 -4.76
C ARG A 30 -0.08 11.76 -5.86
N GLU A 31 1.18 11.96 -5.51
CA GLU A 31 2.31 11.87 -6.45
C GLU A 31 2.37 10.50 -7.12
N LEU A 32 2.23 9.43 -6.36
CA LEU A 32 2.23 8.07 -6.90
C LEU A 32 1.05 7.82 -7.86
N LEU A 33 -0.14 8.32 -7.56
CA LEU A 33 -1.30 8.13 -8.45
C LEU A 33 -1.24 9.00 -9.71
N ALA A 34 -0.55 10.15 -9.64
CA ALA A 34 -0.37 11.08 -10.75
C ALA A 34 0.80 10.69 -11.66
N GLN A 35 1.94 10.29 -11.10
CA GLN A 35 3.21 10.06 -11.82
C GLN A 35 3.66 8.60 -11.80
N GLY A 36 3.08 7.76 -10.94
CA GLY A 36 3.45 6.36 -10.83
C GLY A 36 3.09 5.57 -12.08
N ARG A 37 3.89 4.55 -12.36
CA ARG A 37 3.70 3.69 -13.52
C ARG A 37 2.65 2.64 -13.20
N ARG A 38 1.69 2.46 -14.10
CA ARG A 38 0.58 1.51 -13.95
C ARG A 38 0.89 0.25 -14.74
N VAL A 39 0.93 -0.89 -14.06
CA VAL A 39 1.12 -2.20 -14.69
C VAL A 39 0.00 -3.15 -14.32
N ARG A 40 -0.34 -4.05 -15.24
CA ARG A 40 -1.32 -5.11 -14.97
C ARG A 40 -0.66 -6.18 -14.11
N GLY A 41 -1.40 -6.63 -13.11
CA GLY A 41 -1.00 -7.72 -12.23
C GLY A 41 -2.10 -8.78 -12.16
N ARG A 42 -1.77 -9.90 -11.54
CA ARG A 42 -2.67 -11.01 -11.24
C ARG A 42 -2.57 -11.37 -9.76
N VAL A 43 -3.69 -11.72 -9.15
CA VAL A 43 -3.67 -12.34 -7.82
C VAL A 43 -3.24 -13.79 -7.97
N ILE A 44 -2.23 -14.23 -7.21
CA ILE A 44 -1.65 -15.58 -7.31
C ILE A 44 -2.19 -16.50 -6.21
N ALA A 45 -2.47 -15.96 -5.02
CA ALA A 45 -3.00 -16.74 -3.89
C ALA A 45 -3.61 -15.82 -2.82
N ASP A 46 -4.62 -16.33 -2.13
CA ASP A 46 -4.89 -15.98 -0.73
C ASP A 46 -4.00 -16.90 0.12
N ASP A 47 -3.18 -16.35 1.01
CA ASP A 47 -2.26 -17.16 1.82
C ASP A 47 -3.08 -18.00 2.83
N PRO A 48 -3.16 -19.35 2.69
CA PRO A 48 -4.03 -20.18 3.51
C PRO A 48 -3.56 -20.27 4.97
N GLY A 49 -2.30 -19.88 5.25
CA GLY A 49 -1.74 -19.82 6.60
C GLY A 49 -1.72 -18.42 7.22
N ALA A 50 -1.93 -17.37 6.42
CA ALA A 50 -2.10 -16.03 6.96
C ALA A 50 -3.52 -15.85 7.48
N ARG A 51 -3.66 -15.25 8.66
CA ARG A 51 -4.93 -14.71 9.17
C ARG A 51 -5.66 -13.98 8.03
N ALA A 52 -6.73 -14.60 7.52
CA ALA A 52 -7.63 -14.20 6.44
C ALA A 52 -7.40 -12.80 5.84
N GLY A 53 -7.11 -12.74 4.54
CA GLY A 53 -7.16 -11.51 3.74
C GLY A 53 -5.82 -10.96 3.24
N ARG A 54 -4.73 -11.73 3.29
CA ARG A 54 -3.46 -11.37 2.65
C ARG A 54 -3.44 -11.89 1.22
N LEU A 55 -3.62 -10.98 0.27
CA LEU A 55 -3.57 -11.32 -1.16
C LEU A 55 -2.18 -11.13 -1.72
N LEU A 56 -1.66 -12.16 -2.39
CA LEU A 56 -0.41 -12.09 -3.12
C LEU A 56 -0.69 -11.66 -4.57
N VAL A 57 -0.09 -10.56 -5.00
CA VAL A 57 -0.23 -10.00 -6.35
C VAL A 57 1.10 -10.16 -7.10
N ALA A 58 1.11 -10.90 -8.21
CA ALA A 58 2.20 -10.84 -9.18
C ALA A 58 1.97 -9.69 -10.15
N TYR A 59 3.03 -9.01 -10.52
CA TYR A 59 3.02 -8.01 -11.58
C TYR A 59 4.36 -8.01 -12.29
N ARG A 60 4.35 -7.62 -13.57
CA ARG A 60 5.57 -7.45 -14.36
C ARG A 60 5.90 -5.96 -14.44
N LEU A 61 7.13 -5.63 -14.08
CA LEU A 61 7.70 -4.30 -14.26
C LEU A 61 7.97 -4.04 -15.75
N GLU A 62 8.23 -2.78 -16.11
CA GLU A 62 8.51 -2.43 -17.51
C GLU A 62 9.83 -3.00 -18.04
N ASN A 63 10.79 -3.23 -17.14
CA ASN A 63 12.05 -3.91 -17.46
C ASN A 63 11.89 -5.43 -17.64
N GLY A 64 10.67 -5.96 -17.61
CA GLY A 64 10.38 -7.38 -17.75
C GLY A 64 10.51 -8.20 -16.47
N GLU A 65 10.98 -7.62 -15.36
CA GLU A 65 11.09 -8.33 -14.08
C GLU A 65 9.70 -8.65 -13.52
N GLU A 66 9.46 -9.93 -13.20
CA GLU A 66 8.30 -10.32 -12.42
C GLU A 66 8.55 -10.09 -10.94
N ARG A 67 7.61 -9.39 -10.29
CA ARG A 67 7.64 -9.11 -8.87
C ARG A 67 6.33 -9.50 -8.22
N ARG A 68 6.41 -9.69 -6.91
CA ARG A 68 5.28 -10.02 -6.06
C ARG A 68 5.08 -8.93 -5.01
N ALA A 69 3.84 -8.59 -4.73
CA ALA A 69 3.45 -7.68 -3.66
C ALA A 69 2.36 -8.32 -2.81
N LEU A 70 2.47 -8.16 -1.50
CA LEU A 70 1.47 -8.60 -0.55
C LEU A 70 0.56 -7.42 -0.21
N LYS A 71 -0.72 -7.55 -0.54
CA LYS A 71 -1.74 -6.62 -0.07
C LYS A 71 -1.83 -6.73 1.45
N THR A 72 -1.79 -5.59 2.14
CA THR A 72 -2.05 -5.57 3.58
C THR A 72 -3.54 -5.83 3.83
N PRO A 73 -3.90 -6.79 4.70
CA PRO A 73 -5.30 -7.14 4.95
C PRO A 73 -5.98 -5.93 5.61
N GLN A 74 -7.08 -5.47 5.02
CA GLN A 74 -7.86 -4.36 5.58
C GLN A 74 -9.17 -4.86 6.18
N ARG A 75 -9.77 -5.92 5.61
CA ARG A 75 -11.00 -6.55 6.11
C ARG A 75 -11.00 -8.07 5.82
N ARG A 76 -11.71 -8.84 6.65
CA ARG A 76 -11.92 -10.30 6.46
C ARG A 76 -12.59 -10.67 5.12
N GLY A 77 -13.23 -9.72 4.44
CA GLY A 77 -13.86 -9.93 3.13
C GLY A 77 -12.90 -9.86 1.95
N ASP A 78 -11.61 -9.57 2.12
CA ASP A 78 -10.72 -9.34 0.98
C ASP A 78 -10.53 -10.57 0.05
N ALA A 79 -10.92 -11.76 0.48
CA ALA A 79 -10.85 -13.00 -0.31
C ALA A 79 -11.66 -12.95 -1.63
N TRP A 80 -12.75 -12.15 -1.71
CA TRP A 80 -13.52 -12.02 -2.96
C TRP A 80 -12.71 -11.36 -4.10
N MET A 81 -11.63 -10.65 -3.77
CA MET A 81 -10.76 -10.01 -4.76
C MET A 81 -9.80 -11.02 -5.41
N ALA A 82 -9.79 -12.29 -4.97
CA ALA A 82 -9.01 -13.34 -5.61
C ALA A 82 -9.55 -13.62 -7.02
N GLY A 83 -8.67 -13.60 -8.01
CA GLY A 83 -9.02 -13.80 -9.43
C GLY A 83 -9.46 -12.55 -10.18
N GLU A 84 -9.71 -11.42 -9.50
CA GLU A 84 -9.99 -10.15 -10.16
C GLU A 84 -8.74 -9.59 -10.88
N PRO A 85 -8.91 -8.91 -12.03
CA PRO A 85 -7.82 -8.16 -12.65
C PRO A 85 -7.27 -7.11 -11.68
N VAL A 86 -5.95 -7.07 -11.53
CA VAL A 86 -5.25 -6.13 -10.64
C VAL A 86 -4.47 -5.12 -11.46
N VAL A 87 -4.41 -3.88 -10.97
CA VAL A 87 -3.42 -2.91 -11.40
C VAL A 87 -2.54 -2.51 -10.24
N VAL A 88 -1.24 -2.61 -10.46
CA VAL A 88 -0.21 -2.12 -9.54
C VAL A 88 0.24 -0.76 -10.06
N VAL A 89 0.28 0.22 -9.16
CA VAL A 89 0.93 1.51 -9.41
C VAL A 89 2.16 1.58 -8.53
N TYR A 90 3.31 1.78 -9.15
CA TYR A 90 4.59 1.88 -8.46
C TYR A 90 5.38 3.09 -8.93
N ASP A 91 6.31 3.56 -8.11
CA ASP A 91 7.28 4.57 -8.51
C ASP A 91 8.46 3.89 -9.24
N PRO A 92 8.71 4.19 -10.53
CA PRO A 92 9.81 3.57 -11.29
C PRO A 92 11.19 3.94 -10.75
N ARG A 93 11.33 5.08 -10.05
CA ARG A 93 12.60 5.47 -9.41
C ARG A 93 12.89 4.66 -8.15
N ARG A 94 11.86 4.09 -7.52
CA ARG A 94 11.94 3.32 -6.28
C ARG A 94 10.97 2.13 -6.28
N PRO A 95 11.20 1.13 -7.14
CA PRO A 95 10.24 0.03 -7.36
C PRO A 95 10.14 -0.96 -6.18
N THR A 96 11.02 -0.84 -5.17
CA THR A 96 11.03 -1.66 -3.95
C THR A 96 10.45 -0.95 -2.72
N ASP A 97 10.08 0.33 -2.83
CA ASP A 97 9.59 1.10 -1.70
C ASP A 97 8.09 0.80 -1.44
N ALA A 98 7.80 0.22 -0.28
CA ALA A 98 6.44 -0.15 0.13
C ALA A 98 5.51 1.07 0.30
N GLU A 99 6.04 2.26 0.59
CA GLU A 99 5.22 3.49 0.66
C GLU A 99 4.82 3.99 -0.74
N ARG A 100 5.50 3.52 -1.78
CA ARG A 100 5.34 3.93 -3.17
C ARG A 100 4.80 2.81 -4.06
N LEU A 101 4.01 1.93 -3.48
CA LEU A 101 3.34 0.84 -4.17
C LEU A 101 1.89 0.72 -3.71
N VAL A 102 0.97 0.83 -4.67
CA VAL A 102 -0.47 0.63 -4.41
C VAL A 102 -1.06 -0.35 -5.42
N VAL A 103 -2.05 -1.12 -4.98
CA VAL A 103 -2.78 -2.09 -5.79
C VAL A 103 -4.24 -1.70 -5.86
N GLY A 104 -4.80 -1.69 -7.06
CA GLY A 104 -6.23 -1.53 -7.31
C GLY A 104 -6.80 -2.84 -7.84
N PHE A 105 -7.94 -3.26 -7.30
CA PHE A 105 -8.64 -4.49 -7.70
C PHE A 105 -9.92 -4.13 -8.48
N GLY A 106 -10.33 -5.04 -9.37
CA GLY A 106 -11.56 -4.91 -10.15
C GLY A 106 -11.39 -4.13 -11.45
N ARG A 107 -12.46 -4.15 -12.27
CA ARG A 107 -12.48 -3.49 -13.60
C ARG A 107 -12.39 -1.96 -13.51
N THR A 108 -13.09 -1.36 -12.55
CA THR A 108 -13.21 0.10 -12.37
C THR A 108 -12.16 0.72 -11.45
N LYS A 109 -11.39 -0.10 -10.70
CA LYS A 109 -10.22 0.33 -9.89
C LYS A 109 -10.48 1.57 -9.03
N THR A 110 -11.64 1.63 -8.38
CA THR A 110 -12.06 2.77 -7.55
C THR A 110 -11.30 2.85 -6.23
N THR A 111 -10.82 1.70 -5.73
CA THR A 111 -10.15 1.61 -4.43
C THR A 111 -8.70 1.17 -4.59
N TRP A 112 -7.79 1.98 -4.03
CA TRP A 112 -6.36 1.69 -3.99
C TRP A 112 -5.95 1.22 -2.59
N PHE A 113 -5.25 0.10 -2.52
CA PHE A 113 -4.77 -0.49 -1.27
C PHE A 113 -3.25 -0.47 -1.21
N THR A 114 -2.72 -0.31 0.00
CA THR A 114 -1.28 -0.42 0.24
C THR A 114 -0.85 -1.87 0.12
N ALA A 115 0.23 -2.11 -0.62
CA ALA A 115 0.87 -3.42 -0.70
C ALA A 115 2.37 -3.32 -0.45
N ARG A 116 2.94 -4.39 0.09
CA ARG A 116 4.38 -4.47 0.39
C ARG A 116 5.05 -5.37 -0.65
N PRO A 117 6.13 -4.94 -1.32
CA PRO A 117 6.86 -5.82 -2.21
C PRO A 117 7.48 -6.97 -1.42
N ILE A 118 7.34 -8.18 -1.95
CA ILE A 118 8.03 -9.37 -1.46
C ILE A 118 9.25 -9.57 -2.35
N ARG A 119 10.43 -9.57 -1.75
CA ARG A 119 11.64 -10.00 -2.45
C ARG A 119 11.51 -11.50 -2.67
N THR A 120 11.34 -11.90 -3.92
CA THR A 120 11.45 -13.31 -4.31
C THR A 120 12.96 -13.56 -4.41
N ARG A 121 13.48 -14.46 -3.58
CA ARG A 121 14.89 -14.83 -3.55
C ARG A 121 15.18 -15.85 -4.66
#